data_AF-A0A6M5YH96-F1
#
_entry.id   AF-A0A6M5YH96-F1
#
_cell.length_a   1.000
_cell.length_b   1.000
_cell.length_c   1.000
_cell.angle_alpha   90.00
_cell.angle_beta   90.00
_cell.angle_gamma   90.00
#
_symmetry.space_group_name_H-M   'P 1'
#
loop_
_entity.id
_entity.type
_entity.pdbx_description
1 polymer ?
#
loop_
_entity_poly.entity_id
_entity_poly.type
_entity_poly.pdbx_seq_one_letter_code
_entity_poly.pdbx_strand_id
1 'polypeptide(L)'
;MEGQFSQRDLAPVGGLRAARQKPDPIGIEAAALALGRGVKAAAGFGFEVEICAAAMCPRMGAVAFLESRSKWTRGSQDVIAYTLRLRELVGRATSWEVETDNPYCGCDPQFIEWFGDVVVFVYREKHHAYVARVGFDHRPDYRSIADDWILDAREIVYRRAHAPTVERLSIPDLEALPPLSAEEAGERDLLPEQFFWGVRCHDAPVAARDS
;
A
#
# COMPACT_ATOMS: atom_id res chain seq x y z
N MET A 1 -37.11 -9.69 -5.40
CA MET A 1 -36.43 -8.94 -6.48
C MET A 1 -34.96 -9.20 -6.34
N GLU A 2 -34.47 -10.29 -6.93
CA GLU A 2 -33.04 -10.59 -7.02
C GLU A 2 -32.48 -9.77 -8.18
N GLY A 3 -31.83 -8.65 -7.86
CA GLY A 3 -31.02 -7.94 -8.83
C GLY A 3 -29.80 -8.80 -9.15
N GLN A 4 -29.79 -9.42 -10.32
CA GLN A 4 -28.59 -10.03 -10.88
C GLN A 4 -27.55 -8.93 -11.08
N PHE A 5 -26.66 -8.75 -10.10
CA PHE A 5 -25.43 -8.00 -10.31
C PHE A 5 -24.55 -8.84 -11.25
N SER A 6 -24.35 -8.33 -12.46
CA SER A 6 -23.49 -8.92 -13.48
C SER A 6 -22.07 -9.09 -12.92
N GLN A 7 -21.51 -10.29 -12.98
CA GLN A 7 -20.11 -10.59 -12.61
C GLN A 7 -19.06 -9.79 -13.43
N ARG A 8 -19.49 -8.99 -14.41
CA ARG A 8 -18.63 -8.12 -15.22
C ARG A 8 -18.51 -6.69 -14.69
N ASP A 9 -19.23 -6.32 -13.64
CA ASP A 9 -19.14 -4.99 -13.07
C ASP A 9 -18.07 -4.94 -11.97
N LEU A 10 -16.92 -4.41 -12.41
CA LEU A 10 -15.91 -3.71 -11.62
C LEU A 10 -14.89 -4.58 -10.86
N ALA A 11 -14.06 -5.31 -11.60
CA ALA A 11 -12.64 -5.11 -11.35
C ALA A 11 -12.31 -3.65 -11.73
N PRO A 12 -11.29 -3.00 -11.15
CA PRO A 12 -10.66 -1.89 -11.85
C PRO A 12 -10.07 -2.46 -13.15
N VAL A 13 -10.88 -2.59 -14.21
CA VAL A 13 -10.48 -3.06 -15.55
C VAL A 13 -9.82 -1.93 -16.35
N GLY A 14 -9.69 -0.73 -15.75
CA GLY A 14 -8.97 0.39 -16.34
C GLY A 14 -7.86 0.89 -15.42
N GLY A 15 -6.62 0.73 -15.87
CA GLY A 15 -5.44 1.56 -15.54
C GLY A 15 -5.30 2.04 -14.09
N LEU A 16 -5.41 1.14 -13.10
CA LEU A 16 -5.02 1.50 -11.74
C LEU A 16 -3.51 1.76 -11.74
N ARG A 17 -3.15 3.04 -11.81
CA ARG A 17 -1.77 3.49 -11.62
C ARG A 17 -1.69 4.23 -10.30
N ALA A 18 -0.97 3.66 -9.36
CA ALA A 18 -0.71 4.27 -8.07
C ALA A 18 0.79 4.31 -7.84
N ALA A 19 1.28 5.41 -7.28
CA ALA A 19 2.59 5.46 -6.65
C ALA A 19 2.36 5.63 -5.15
N ARG A 20 3.40 6.01 -4.40
CA ARG A 20 3.26 6.37 -2.99
C ARG A 20 2.10 7.37 -2.80
N GLN A 21 1.03 6.92 -2.18
CA GLN A 21 -0.12 7.74 -1.86
C GLN A 21 -0.20 7.92 -0.35
N LYS A 22 -0.66 9.09 0.07
CA LYS A 22 -1.11 9.24 1.45
C LYS A 22 -2.37 8.40 1.63
N PRO A 23 -2.62 7.85 2.83
CA PRO A 23 -3.87 7.17 3.12
C PRO A 23 -5.06 8.03 2.73
N ASP A 24 -6.04 7.42 2.08
CA ASP A 24 -7.27 8.11 1.70
C ASP A 24 -8.08 8.47 2.96
N PRO A 25 -8.21 9.76 3.32
CA PRO A 25 -8.96 10.15 4.50
C PRO A 25 -10.46 9.81 4.37
N ILE A 26 -11.00 9.76 3.15
CA ILE A 26 -12.40 9.39 2.92
C ILE A 26 -12.60 7.90 3.23
N GLY A 27 -11.70 7.03 2.76
CA GLY A 27 -11.69 5.62 3.09
C GLY A 27 -11.57 5.34 4.59
N ILE A 28 -10.72 6.09 5.31
CA ILE A 28 -10.56 5.98 6.77
C ILE A 28 -11.87 6.31 7.51
N GLU A 29 -12.50 7.43 7.17
CA GLU A 29 -13.77 7.85 7.79
C GLU A 29 -14.91 6.87 7.45
N ALA A 30 -14.98 6.41 6.20
CA ALA A 30 -15.96 5.40 5.78
C ALA A 30 -15.79 4.09 6.56
N ALA A 31 -14.56 3.65 6.79
CA ALA A 31 -14.27 2.49 7.62
C ALA A 31 -14.66 2.70 9.08
N ALA A 32 -14.35 3.86 9.66
CA ALA A 32 -14.74 4.20 11.03
C ALA A 32 -16.27 4.14 11.20
N LEU A 33 -17.01 4.78 10.28
CA LEU A 33 -18.48 4.75 10.24
C LEU A 33 -19.02 3.32 10.12
N ALA A 34 -18.48 2.52 9.20
CA ALA A 34 -18.88 1.13 9.00
C ALA A 34 -18.61 0.25 10.23
N LEU A 35 -17.56 0.56 11.00
CA LEU A 35 -17.21 -0.12 12.25
C LEU A 35 -18.01 0.37 13.46
N GLY A 36 -18.81 1.43 13.32
CA GLY A 36 -19.60 2.01 14.41
C GLY A 36 -18.74 2.67 15.51
N ARG A 37 -17.57 3.20 15.16
CA ARG A 37 -16.66 3.87 16.10
C ARG A 37 -15.95 5.06 15.46
N GLY A 38 -15.32 5.92 16.26
CA GLY A 38 -14.45 6.98 15.74
C GLY A 38 -13.15 6.43 15.15
N VAL A 39 -12.50 7.25 14.30
CA VAL A 39 -11.16 6.99 13.74
C VAL A 39 -10.16 6.73 14.86
N LYS A 40 -10.20 7.56 15.92
CA LYS A 40 -9.50 7.35 17.18
C LYS A 40 -10.46 6.88 18.26
N ALA A 41 -10.03 5.90 19.03
CA ALA A 41 -10.79 5.42 20.18
C ALA A 41 -9.84 5.07 21.34
N ALA A 42 -10.28 5.39 22.55
CA ALA A 42 -9.63 4.88 23.74
C ALA A 42 -9.78 3.35 23.79
N ALA A 43 -8.66 2.65 23.94
CA ALA A 43 -8.62 1.25 24.31
C ALA A 43 -8.40 1.14 25.83
N GLY A 44 -8.93 0.08 26.44
CA GLY A 44 -8.77 -0.17 27.87
C GLY A 44 -7.30 -0.12 28.31
N PHE A 45 -7.04 0.16 29.60
CA PHE A 45 -5.70 0.25 30.19
C PHE A 45 -4.84 1.44 29.68
N GLY A 46 -5.48 2.53 29.27
CA GLY A 46 -4.80 3.77 28.85
C GLY A 46 -4.14 3.69 27.48
N PHE A 47 -4.59 2.76 26.65
CA PHE A 47 -4.17 2.67 25.25
C PHE A 47 -5.08 3.51 24.37
N GLU A 48 -4.57 3.90 23.21
CA GLU A 48 -5.34 4.51 22.12
C GLU A 48 -5.18 3.64 20.88
N VAL A 49 -6.25 3.50 20.12
CA VAL A 49 -6.22 2.90 18.79
C VAL A 49 -6.67 3.91 17.74
N GLU A 50 -5.99 3.91 16.59
CA GLU A 50 -6.27 4.80 15.46
C GLU A 50 -6.35 4.01 14.17
N ILE A 51 -7.35 4.30 13.33
CA ILE A 51 -7.39 3.81 11.94
C ILE A 51 -6.47 4.68 11.08
N CYS A 52 -5.35 4.12 10.63
CA CYS A 52 -4.32 4.85 9.89
C CYS A 52 -4.47 4.76 8.36
N ALA A 53 -5.16 3.72 7.88
CA ALA A 53 -5.49 3.53 6.47
C ALA A 53 -6.67 2.56 6.38
N ALA A 54 -7.49 2.68 5.34
CA ALA A 54 -8.57 1.74 5.11
C ALA A 54 -8.98 1.61 3.65
N ALA A 55 -9.54 0.46 3.30
CA ALA A 55 -10.15 0.19 2.00
C ALA A 55 -11.46 -0.57 2.19
N MET A 56 -12.50 -0.12 1.50
CA MET A 56 -13.81 -0.77 1.47
C MET A 56 -13.88 -1.75 0.29
N CYS A 57 -14.54 -2.89 0.49
CA CYS A 57 -14.94 -3.80 -0.59
C CYS A 57 -16.47 -3.88 -0.63
N PRO A 58 -17.14 -3.02 -1.43
CA PRO A 58 -18.60 -3.01 -1.51
C PRO A 58 -19.19 -4.36 -1.93
N ARG A 59 -18.53 -5.04 -2.87
CA ARG A 59 -18.94 -6.35 -3.39
C ARG A 59 -19.04 -7.42 -2.30
N MET A 60 -18.09 -7.42 -1.37
CA MET A 60 -18.06 -8.38 -0.26
C MET A 60 -18.78 -7.86 0.98
N GLY A 61 -19.19 -6.58 0.99
CA GLY A 61 -19.60 -5.91 2.21
C GLY A 61 -18.51 -6.03 3.28
N ALA A 62 -17.25 -5.74 2.92
CA ALA A 62 -16.10 -5.89 3.81
C ALA A 62 -15.28 -4.60 3.91
N VAL A 63 -14.54 -4.48 5.00
CA VAL A 63 -13.59 -3.40 5.26
C VAL A 63 -12.24 -3.98 5.64
N ALA A 64 -11.19 -3.43 5.05
CA ALA A 64 -9.81 -3.64 5.45
C ALA A 64 -9.31 -2.34 6.06
N PHE A 65 -8.64 -2.41 7.21
CA PHE A 65 -8.13 -1.22 7.85
C PHE A 65 -6.88 -1.50 8.66
N LEU A 66 -5.90 -0.61 8.55
CA LEU A 66 -4.71 -0.60 9.38
C LEU A 66 -5.04 0.13 10.68
N GLU A 67 -4.81 -0.54 11.80
CA GLU A 67 -4.96 0.03 13.14
C GLU A 67 -3.59 0.21 13.76
N SER A 68 -3.25 1.42 14.22
CA SER A 68 -2.15 1.61 15.15
C SER A 68 -2.66 1.50 16.58
N ARG A 69 -1.84 0.93 17.46
CA ARG A 69 -2.08 0.90 18.90
C ARG A 69 -0.95 1.62 19.60
N SER A 70 -1.28 2.59 20.43
CA SER A 70 -0.32 3.40 21.16
C SER A 70 -0.67 3.51 22.64
N LYS A 71 0.30 3.94 23.45
CA LYS A 71 0.12 4.21 24.88
C LYS A 71 0.88 5.46 25.27
N TRP A 72 0.27 6.27 26.12
CA TRP A 72 0.96 7.42 26.71
C TRP A 72 1.85 6.97 27.88
N THR A 73 3.15 7.20 27.77
CA THR A 73 4.15 6.90 28.81
C THR A 73 4.99 8.14 29.06
N ARG A 74 5.02 8.67 30.30
CA ARG A 74 5.92 9.76 30.71
C ARG A 74 5.90 11.01 29.80
N GLY A 75 4.76 11.32 29.19
CA GLY A 75 4.60 12.49 28.32
C GLY A 75 4.94 12.27 26.84
N SER A 76 5.31 11.04 26.43
CA SER A 76 5.35 10.63 25.03
C SER A 76 4.23 9.64 24.70
N GLN A 77 3.80 9.63 23.43
CA GLN A 77 2.93 8.60 22.89
C GLN A 77 3.82 7.56 22.20
N ASP A 78 3.86 6.36 22.76
CA ASP A 78 4.64 5.25 22.22
C ASP A 78 3.72 4.39 21.36
N VAL A 79 4.02 4.24 20.07
CA VAL A 79 3.34 3.27 19.21
C VAL A 79 3.90 1.89 19.49
N ILE A 80 3.00 0.94 19.72
CA ILE A 80 3.35 -0.39 20.22
C ILE A 80 3.21 -1.44 19.12
N ALA A 81 2.17 -1.32 18.29
CA ALA A 81 1.91 -2.27 17.22
C ALA A 81 1.07 -1.63 16.12
N TYR A 82 1.18 -2.21 14.93
CA TYR A 82 0.28 -1.99 13.81
C TYR A 82 -0.39 -3.32 13.45
N THR A 83 -1.69 -3.29 13.22
CA THR A 83 -2.46 -4.49 12.87
C THR A 83 -3.34 -4.18 11.67
N LEU A 84 -3.13 -4.90 10.57
CA LEU A 84 -4.06 -4.90 9.43
C LEU A 84 -5.22 -5.83 9.77
N ARG A 85 -6.43 -5.28 9.82
CA ARG A 85 -7.66 -6.01 10.12
C ARG A 85 -8.55 -6.08 8.89
N LEU A 86 -9.10 -7.25 8.62
CA LEU A 86 -10.13 -7.47 7.60
C LEU A 86 -11.41 -7.90 8.32
N ARG A 87 -12.53 -7.31 7.94
CA ARG A 87 -13.83 -7.61 8.56
C ARG A 87 -14.95 -7.51 7.54
N GLU A 88 -15.76 -8.55 7.44
CA GLU A 88 -17.07 -8.49 6.77
C GLU A 88 -18.06 -7.78 7.70
N LEU A 89 -18.98 -6.98 7.13
CA LEU A 89 -20.02 -6.28 7.90
C LEU A 89 -20.89 -7.26 8.67
N VAL A 90 -21.13 -8.45 8.10
CA VAL A 90 -21.86 -9.54 8.71
C VAL A 90 -21.07 -10.82 8.48
N GLY A 91 -20.15 -11.15 9.38
CA GLY A 91 -19.46 -12.44 9.30
C GLY A 91 -18.03 -12.40 9.77
N ARG A 92 -17.13 -12.81 8.88
CA ARG A 92 -15.76 -13.17 9.21
C ARG A 92 -14.93 -11.95 9.59
N ALA A 93 -13.92 -12.21 10.41
CA ALA A 93 -12.88 -11.26 10.72
C ALA A 93 -11.55 -12.00 10.77
N THR A 94 -10.50 -11.36 10.28
CA THR A 94 -9.12 -11.80 10.45
C THR A 94 -8.22 -10.60 10.71
N SER A 95 -7.03 -10.86 11.21
CA SER A 95 -6.04 -9.82 11.45
C SER A 95 -4.64 -10.36 11.23
N TRP A 96 -3.77 -9.48 10.75
CA TRP A 96 -2.35 -9.71 10.62
C TRP A 96 -1.60 -8.59 11.32
N GLU A 97 -0.73 -8.94 12.27
CA GLU A 97 0.20 -7.99 12.88
C GLU A 97 1.25 -7.64 11.83
N VAL A 98 1.43 -6.35 11.56
CA VAL A 98 2.34 -5.90 10.50
C VAL A 98 3.76 -6.20 10.92
N GLU A 99 4.48 -6.90 10.06
CA GLU A 99 5.89 -7.21 10.28
C GLU A 99 6.70 -5.92 10.28
N THR A 100 7.33 -5.62 11.42
CA THR A 100 8.13 -4.42 11.61
C THR A 100 9.40 -4.73 12.41
N ASP A 101 10.54 -4.23 11.94
CA ASP A 101 11.82 -4.38 12.64
C ASP A 101 11.86 -3.48 13.90
N ASN A 102 11.09 -2.40 13.90
CA ASN A 102 10.97 -1.46 15.01
C ASN A 102 9.63 -0.67 14.97
N PRO A 103 8.63 -1.06 15.78
CA PRO A 103 7.32 -0.38 15.80
C PRO A 103 7.42 1.10 16.23
N TYR A 104 8.48 1.50 16.96
CA TYR A 104 8.69 2.89 17.36
C TYR A 104 9.09 3.81 16.21
N CYS A 105 9.60 3.25 15.10
CA CYS A 105 9.93 4.02 13.90
C CYS A 105 8.73 4.25 12.97
N GLY A 106 7.56 3.74 13.36
CA GLY A 106 6.30 3.93 12.67
C GLY A 106 6.12 3.02 11.46
N CYS A 107 4.86 2.85 11.08
CA CYS A 107 4.45 2.24 9.83
C CYS A 107 3.74 3.33 9.03
N ASP A 108 4.31 3.70 7.89
CA ASP A 108 3.75 4.68 6.96
C ASP A 108 2.96 3.92 5.87
N PRO A 109 1.63 3.76 6.02
CA PRO A 109 0.81 3.15 4.98
C PRO A 109 0.82 3.99 3.70
N GLN A 110 1.20 3.36 2.58
CA GLN A 110 1.34 4.02 1.28
C GLN A 110 0.28 3.58 0.27
N PHE A 111 -0.33 2.42 0.47
CA PHE A 111 -1.40 1.88 -0.38
C PHE A 111 -2.16 0.79 0.37
N ILE A 112 -3.49 0.77 0.22
CA ILE A 112 -4.33 -0.32 0.70
C ILE A 112 -5.52 -0.46 -0.25
N GLU A 113 -5.70 -1.63 -0.86
CA GLU A 113 -6.84 -1.87 -1.74
C GLU A 113 -7.20 -3.35 -1.84
N TRP A 114 -8.47 -3.63 -2.15
CA TRP A 114 -8.97 -4.98 -2.35
C TRP A 114 -8.73 -5.46 -3.79
N PHE A 115 -8.11 -6.63 -3.94
CA PHE A 115 -7.92 -7.34 -5.20
C PHE A 115 -8.65 -8.68 -5.13
N GLY A 116 -9.93 -8.67 -5.49
CA GLY A 116 -10.75 -9.86 -5.35
C GLY A 116 -11.17 -10.07 -3.89
N ASP A 117 -10.72 -11.16 -3.28
CA ASP A 117 -10.98 -11.58 -1.90
C ASP A 117 -9.81 -11.31 -0.94
N VAL A 118 -8.73 -10.72 -1.46
CA VAL A 118 -7.54 -10.35 -0.70
C VAL A 118 -7.33 -8.83 -0.74
N VAL A 119 -6.62 -8.34 0.26
CA VAL A 119 -6.15 -6.96 0.37
C VAL A 119 -4.67 -6.94 0.05
N VAL A 120 -4.28 -5.99 -0.80
CA VAL A 120 -2.89 -5.65 -1.04
C VAL A 120 -2.58 -4.38 -0.26
N PHE A 121 -1.53 -4.42 0.53
CA PHE A 121 -1.13 -3.36 1.44
C PHE A 121 0.35 -3.05 1.23
N VAL A 122 0.67 -1.81 0.87
CA VAL A 122 2.06 -1.33 0.78
C VAL A 122 2.31 -0.36 1.91
N TYR A 123 3.40 -0.57 2.63
CA TYR A 123 3.82 0.28 3.73
C TYR A 123 5.32 0.47 3.74
N ARG A 124 5.73 1.55 4.37
CA ARG A 124 7.14 1.87 4.62
C ARG A 124 7.41 1.88 6.11
N GLU A 125 8.51 1.27 6.48
CA GLU A 125 9.08 1.33 7.81
C GLU A 125 10.53 1.82 7.70
N LYS A 126 10.86 2.96 8.31
CA LYS A 126 12.20 3.54 8.45
C LYS A 126 13.11 3.55 7.20
N HIS A 127 13.63 2.38 6.80
CA HIS A 127 14.57 2.18 5.70
C HIS A 127 14.04 1.24 4.60
N HIS A 128 12.89 0.61 4.79
CA HIS A 128 12.39 -0.45 3.92
C HIS A 128 10.92 -0.21 3.58
N ALA A 129 10.56 -0.55 2.35
CA ALA A 129 9.17 -0.68 1.93
C ALA A 129 8.82 -2.15 1.78
N TYR A 130 7.56 -2.48 2.04
CA TYR A 130 7.04 -3.82 1.98
C TYR A 130 5.69 -3.80 1.28
N VAL A 131 5.43 -4.83 0.49
CA VAL A 131 4.08 -5.17 0.02
C VAL A 131 3.62 -6.44 0.72
N ALA A 132 2.38 -6.45 1.19
CA ALA A 132 1.73 -7.59 1.81
C ALA A 132 0.42 -7.92 1.10
N ARG A 133 0.09 -9.21 1.07
CA ARG A 133 -1.21 -9.76 0.70
C ARG A 133 -1.83 -10.41 1.92
N VAL A 134 -3.06 -10.01 2.25
CA VAL A 134 -3.84 -10.59 3.37
C VAL A 134 -5.26 -10.89 2.91
N GLY A 135 -5.78 -12.07 3.21
CA GLY A 135 -7.16 -12.45 2.92
C GLY A 135 -7.79 -13.21 4.07
N PHE A 136 -9.12 -13.42 4.03
CA PHE A 136 -9.83 -14.15 5.09
C PHE A 136 -9.37 -15.61 5.21
N ASP A 137 -9.16 -16.27 4.07
CA ASP A 137 -8.80 -17.69 4.00
C ASP A 137 -7.36 -17.92 3.50
N HIS A 138 -6.57 -16.84 3.41
CA HIS A 138 -5.22 -16.87 2.87
C HIS A 138 -4.21 -16.60 3.99
N ARG A 139 -3.14 -17.40 4.04
CA ARG A 139 -2.00 -17.07 4.91
C ARG A 139 -1.41 -15.74 4.42
N PRO A 140 -1.15 -14.76 5.31
CA PRO A 140 -0.44 -13.55 4.95
C PRO A 140 0.88 -13.87 4.25
N ASP A 141 1.15 -13.18 3.14
CA ASP A 141 2.45 -13.20 2.47
C ASP A 141 2.92 -11.76 2.26
N TYR A 142 4.22 -11.54 2.33
CA TYR A 142 4.80 -10.22 2.18
C TYR A 142 6.20 -10.29 1.55
N ARG A 143 6.60 -9.19 0.92
CA ARG A 143 7.88 -9.04 0.23
C ARG A 143 8.46 -7.66 0.51
N SER A 144 9.76 -7.61 0.74
CA SER A 144 10.49 -6.34 0.76
C SER A 144 10.70 -5.82 -0.65
N ILE A 145 10.29 -4.58 -0.87
CA ILE A 145 10.47 -3.84 -2.11
C ILE A 145 11.36 -2.62 -1.86
N ALA A 146 11.78 -1.96 -2.93
CA ALA A 146 12.45 -0.68 -2.79
C ALA A 146 11.44 0.41 -2.43
N ASP A 147 11.92 1.44 -1.74
CA ASP A 147 11.14 2.62 -1.39
C ASP A 147 10.46 3.22 -2.64
N ASP A 148 11.14 3.27 -3.78
CA ASP A 148 10.60 3.81 -5.04
C ASP A 148 9.88 2.73 -5.85
N TRP A 149 8.55 2.81 -5.86
CA TRP A 149 7.68 1.82 -6.47
C TRP A 149 6.46 2.47 -7.16
N ILE A 150 5.95 1.79 -8.17
CA ILE A 150 4.71 2.11 -8.89
C ILE A 150 3.89 0.82 -8.97
N LEU A 151 2.60 0.91 -8.68
CA LEU A 151 1.61 -0.08 -9.05
C LEU A 151 1.03 0.32 -10.41
N ASP A 152 1.15 -0.56 -11.40
CA ASP A 152 0.51 -0.40 -12.71
C ASP A 152 -0.35 -1.64 -12.99
N ALA A 153 -1.68 -1.44 -13.02
CA ALA A 153 -2.69 -2.46 -13.17
C ALA A 153 -2.56 -3.63 -12.17
N ARG A 154 -1.80 -4.68 -12.54
CA ARG A 154 -1.61 -5.91 -11.75
C ARG A 154 -0.14 -6.22 -11.49
N GLU A 155 0.73 -5.22 -11.56
CA GLU A 155 2.12 -5.38 -11.20
C GLU A 155 2.63 -4.23 -10.34
N ILE A 156 3.43 -4.56 -9.33
CA ILE A 156 4.26 -3.57 -8.65
C ILE A 156 5.62 -3.60 -9.30
N VAL A 157 6.07 -2.45 -9.76
CA VAL A 157 7.39 -2.20 -10.32
C VAL A 157 8.17 -1.37 -9.32
N TYR A 158 9.40 -1.78 -9.00
CA TYR A 158 10.26 -1.05 -8.08
C TYR A 158 11.73 -1.20 -8.49
N ARG A 159 12.58 -0.32 -7.98
CA ARG A 159 14.01 -0.34 -8.31
C ARG A 159 14.87 -0.26 -7.06
N ARG A 160 15.73 -1.25 -6.85
CA ARG A 160 16.76 -1.18 -5.81
C ARG A 160 17.86 -0.20 -6.19
N ALA A 161 18.47 0.42 -5.18
CA ALA A 161 19.55 1.37 -5.37
C ALA A 161 20.65 0.78 -6.27
N HIS A 162 21.07 1.55 -7.28
CA HIS A 162 22.12 1.18 -8.24
C HIS A 162 21.85 -0.04 -9.13
N ALA A 163 20.64 -0.60 -9.14
CA ALA A 163 20.30 -1.70 -10.05
C ALA A 163 20.14 -1.17 -11.50
N PRO A 164 20.63 -1.91 -12.52
CA PRO A 164 20.45 -1.55 -13.94
C PRO A 164 19.06 -1.91 -14.48
N THR A 165 18.28 -2.68 -13.72
CA THR A 165 16.95 -3.17 -14.07
C THR A 165 15.91 -2.69 -13.04
N VAL A 166 14.63 -2.77 -13.42
CA VAL A 166 13.51 -2.68 -12.49
C VAL A 166 13.00 -4.08 -12.16
N GLU A 167 12.75 -4.32 -10.88
CA GLU A 167 12.14 -5.55 -10.37
C GLU A 167 10.62 -5.43 -10.43
N ARG A 168 9.95 -6.57 -10.55
CA ARG A 168 8.49 -6.64 -10.74
C ARG A 168 7.90 -7.76 -9.91
N LEU A 169 6.75 -7.49 -9.30
CA LEU A 169 5.91 -8.48 -8.62
C LEU A 169 4.51 -8.47 -9.23
N SER A 170 3.90 -9.65 -9.39
CA SER A 170 2.50 -9.77 -9.75
C SER A 170 1.59 -9.39 -8.59
N ILE A 171 0.40 -8.87 -8.90
CA ILE A 171 -0.66 -8.57 -7.95
C ILE A 171 -1.92 -9.38 -8.29
N PRO A 172 -2.55 -10.05 -7.31
CA PRO A 172 -2.23 -9.98 -5.88
C PRO A 172 -1.16 -10.97 -5.40
N ASP A 173 -0.73 -11.93 -6.22
CA ASP A 173 0.01 -13.11 -5.75
C ASP A 173 1.44 -12.87 -5.24
N LEU A 174 2.00 -11.69 -5.51
CA LEU A 174 3.37 -11.30 -5.13
C LEU A 174 4.45 -12.24 -5.70
N GLU A 175 4.20 -12.82 -6.88
CA GLU A 175 5.17 -13.63 -7.59
C GLU A 175 6.15 -12.75 -8.34
N ALA A 176 7.44 -13.10 -8.29
CA ALA A 176 8.46 -12.40 -9.06
C ALA A 176 8.21 -12.56 -10.57
N LEU A 177 8.11 -11.43 -11.26
CA LEU A 177 8.05 -11.38 -12.71
C LEU A 177 9.45 -11.13 -13.28
N PRO A 178 9.70 -11.48 -14.56
CA PRO A 178 10.96 -11.13 -15.21
C PRO A 178 11.25 -9.63 -15.09
N PRO A 179 12.46 -9.25 -14.62
CA PRO A 179 12.84 -7.86 -14.51
C PRO A 179 12.90 -7.23 -15.90
N LEU A 180 12.70 -5.91 -15.96
CA LEU A 180 12.87 -5.15 -17.20
C LEU A 180 14.16 -4.35 -17.12
N SER A 181 14.82 -4.18 -18.26
CA SER A 181 15.81 -3.12 -18.40
C SER A 181 15.15 -1.75 -18.18
N ALA A 182 15.98 -0.76 -17.85
CA ALA A 182 15.55 0.63 -17.75
C ALA A 182 14.87 1.15 -19.02
N GLU A 183 15.39 0.75 -20.19
CA GLU A 183 14.87 1.15 -21.49
C GLU A 183 13.47 0.58 -21.72
N GLU A 184 13.29 -0.73 -21.58
CA GLU A 184 11.98 -1.40 -21.70
C GLU A 184 10.96 -0.87 -20.69
N ALA A 185 11.39 -0.58 -19.46
CA ALA A 185 10.52 0.03 -18.47
C ALA A 185 10.13 1.47 -18.85
N GLY A 186 11.04 2.23 -19.46
CA GLY A 186 10.77 3.58 -19.97
C GLY A 186 9.76 3.59 -21.12
N GLU A 187 9.90 2.65 -22.06
CA GLU A 187 8.94 2.47 -23.17
C GLU A 187 7.52 2.14 -22.69
N ARG A 188 7.41 1.52 -21.51
CA ARG A 188 6.15 1.15 -20.87
C ARG A 188 5.65 2.18 -19.84
N ASP A 189 6.37 3.27 -19.64
CA ASP A 189 6.08 4.27 -18.60
C ASP A 189 6.02 3.65 -17.18
N LEU A 190 6.95 2.74 -16.90
CA LEU A 190 7.08 1.99 -15.64
C LEU A 190 8.31 2.39 -14.83
N LEU A 191 9.00 3.48 -15.20
CA LEU A 191 10.15 3.95 -14.45
C LEU A 191 9.71 4.70 -13.19
N PRO A 192 10.13 4.24 -11.99
CA PRO A 192 9.91 4.99 -10.75
C PRO A 192 10.60 6.37 -10.79
N GLU A 193 10.06 7.36 -10.06
CA GLU A 193 10.44 8.78 -10.20
C GLU A 193 11.95 9.06 -10.05
N GLN A 194 12.66 8.24 -9.28
CA GLN A 194 14.09 8.45 -9.02
C GLN A 194 14.99 8.14 -10.23
N PHE A 195 14.44 7.65 -11.34
CA PHE A 195 15.20 7.43 -12.57
C PHE A 195 15.73 8.74 -13.19
N PHE A 196 15.02 9.85 -12.98
CA PHE A 196 15.31 11.12 -13.64
C PHE A 196 16.47 11.92 -13.02
N TRP A 197 16.97 11.53 -11.85
CA TRP A 197 18.04 12.27 -11.16
C TRP A 197 19.46 11.85 -11.56
N GLY A 198 19.62 10.79 -12.35
CA GLY A 198 20.92 10.29 -12.82
C GLY A 198 21.28 10.63 -14.27
N VAL A 199 20.33 11.14 -15.07
CA VAL A 199 20.51 11.39 -16.52
C VAL A 199 20.24 12.86 -16.88
N ARG A 200 20.42 13.80 -15.95
CA ARG A 200 20.81 15.16 -16.35
C ARG A 200 22.30 15.15 -16.68
N CYS A 201 22.65 14.42 -17.75
CA CYS A 201 23.92 14.63 -18.42
C CYS A 201 23.98 16.09 -18.86
N HIS A 202 25.11 16.70 -18.55
CA HIS A 202 25.46 18.11 -18.69
C HIS A 202 25.49 18.64 -20.14
N ASP A 203 24.77 18.03 -21.08
CA ASP A 203 24.83 18.38 -22.50
C ASP A 203 23.55 19.11 -22.95
N ALA A 204 23.30 20.27 -22.34
CA ALA A 204 22.65 21.33 -23.10
C ALA A 204 23.74 21.98 -23.96
N PRO A 205 23.67 21.93 -25.30
CA PRO A 205 24.64 22.65 -26.13
C PRO A 205 24.55 24.13 -25.77
N VAL A 206 25.67 24.69 -25.31
CA VAL A 206 25.83 26.13 -25.20
C VAL A 206 25.66 26.69 -26.61
N ALA A 207 24.51 27.30 -26.88
CA ALA A 207 24.30 28.06 -28.09
C ALA A 207 25.41 29.14 -28.16
N ALA A 208 26.36 28.95 -29.08
CA ALA A 208 27.35 29.96 -29.41
C ALA A 208 26.59 31.23 -29.81
N ARG A 209 26.80 32.30 -29.03
CA ARG A 209 26.41 33.65 -29.44
C ARG A 209 27.46 34.11 -30.44
N ASP A 210 27.13 34.02 -31.72
CA ASP A 210 27.87 34.71 -32.77
C ASP A 210 27.82 36.22 -32.49
N SER A 211 29.02 36.83 -32.50
CA SER A 211 29.26 38.27 -32.39
C SER A 211 29.71 38.80 -33.74
#